data_AF-A0A9P4ILL9-F1
#
_entry.id   AF-A0A9P4ILL9-F1
#
_cell.length_a   1.000
_cell.length_b   1.000
_cell.length_c   1.000
_cell.angle_alpha   90.00
_cell.angle_beta   90.00
_cell.angle_gamma   90.00
#
_symmetry.space_group_name_H-M   'P 1'
#
loop_
_entity.id
_entity.type
_entity.pdbx_description
1 polymer ?
#
loop_
_entity_poly.entity_id
_entity_poly.type
_entity_poly.pdbx_seq_one_letter_code
_entity_poly.pdbx_strand_id
1 'polypeptide(L)'
;MPLSSDERLQQVVDAQKGLLNNSTYSDLKIVCRDKIYHVHKAVVCPRPSFFRKACATGFGEAHSGEITLHSDDSDLVKMDDPQLVDYMVTYLYCLDYLPLQPASEPDKKTRMCRVHTGGAHGEIDIKYGETYTFCVPNSTLATTMRAGTPDLLPPPPPPITPETDVTIHSKMYALGDFYGIPGLKAAAAAKFEDAA
;
A
#
# COMPACT_ATOMS: atom_id res chain seq x y z
N MET A 1 13.16 10.70 29.80
CA MET A 1 12.25 9.65 30.30
C MET A 1 12.25 8.52 29.29
N PRO A 2 12.22 7.24 29.70
CA PRO A 2 12.13 6.12 28.75
C PRO A 2 10.75 6.10 28.08
N LEU A 3 10.70 5.64 26.82
CA LEU A 3 9.46 5.48 26.07
C LEU A 3 8.54 4.45 26.73
N SER A 4 7.24 4.72 26.72
CA SER A 4 6.19 3.77 27.12
C SER A 4 6.16 2.53 26.20
N SER A 5 5.48 1.47 26.63
CA SER A 5 5.31 0.28 25.80
C SER A 5 4.56 0.57 24.51
N ASP A 6 3.55 1.44 24.56
CA ASP A 6 2.74 1.81 23.39
C ASP A 6 3.56 2.63 22.39
N GLU A 7 4.37 3.58 22.86
CA GLU A 7 5.26 4.36 21.97
C GLU A 7 6.29 3.45 21.28
N ARG A 8 6.85 2.47 21.99
CA ARG A 8 7.77 1.50 21.38
C ARG A 8 7.06 0.60 20.36
N LEU A 9 5.84 0.16 20.65
CA LEU A 9 5.04 -0.63 19.72
C LEU A 9 4.70 0.20 18.46
N GLN A 10 4.33 1.46 18.64
CA GLN A 10 4.02 2.36 17.54
C GLN A 10 5.21 2.56 16.61
N GLN A 11 6.43 2.70 17.15
CA GLN A 11 7.65 2.78 16.33
C GLN A 11 7.84 1.55 15.43
N VAL A 12 7.53 0.35 15.94
CA VAL A 12 7.61 -0.89 15.14
C VAL A 12 6.52 -0.91 14.06
N VAL A 13 5.29 -0.53 14.42
CA VAL A 13 4.16 -0.46 13.48
C VAL A 13 4.45 0.54 12.35
N ASP A 14 4.98 1.71 12.67
CA ASP A 14 5.30 2.73 11.69
C ASP A 14 6.44 2.30 10.75
N ALA A 15 7.49 1.66 11.29
CA ALA A 15 8.56 1.08 10.48
C ALA A 15 8.02 0.00 9.53
N GLN A 16 7.12 -0.87 10.02
CA GLN A 16 6.50 -1.91 9.20
C GLN A 16 5.60 -1.33 8.11
N LYS A 17 4.80 -0.30 8.41
CA LYS A 17 4.01 0.44 7.41
C LYS A 17 4.91 1.08 6.35
N GLY A 18 6.08 1.58 6.73
CA GLY A 18 7.08 2.11 5.80
C GLY A 18 7.54 1.10 4.75
N LEU A 19 7.63 -0.19 5.09
CA LEU A 19 7.99 -1.26 4.16
C LEU A 19 6.90 -1.57 3.13
N LEU A 20 5.62 -1.29 3.42
CA LEU A 20 4.54 -1.52 2.44
C LEU A 20 4.65 -0.57 1.25
N ASN A 21 5.03 0.69 1.52
CA ASN A 21 5.08 1.76 0.52
C ASN A 21 6.46 1.88 -0.15
N ASN A 22 7.39 0.96 0.14
CA ASN A 22 8.76 1.01 -0.33
C ASN A 22 9.24 -0.39 -0.73
N SER A 23 9.77 -0.53 -1.94
CA SER A 23 10.31 -1.80 -2.45
C SER A 23 11.74 -2.11 -1.98
N THR A 24 12.37 -1.22 -1.20
CA THR A 24 13.74 -1.42 -0.70
C THR A 24 13.79 -2.66 0.19
N TYR A 25 14.73 -3.57 -0.07
CA TYR A 25 14.86 -4.88 0.58
C TYR A 25 13.79 -5.92 0.23
N SER A 26 12.89 -5.63 -0.71
CA SER A 26 11.98 -6.65 -1.23
C SER A 26 12.76 -7.79 -1.90
N ASP A 27 12.36 -9.01 -1.56
CA ASP A 27 13.01 -10.27 -1.96
C ASP A 27 11.99 -11.28 -2.54
N LEU A 28 10.76 -10.81 -2.78
CA LEU A 28 9.67 -11.54 -3.39
C LEU A 28 8.79 -10.61 -4.23
N LYS A 29 8.31 -11.11 -5.37
CA LYS A 29 7.28 -10.48 -6.18
C LYS A 29 5.99 -11.30 -6.12
N ILE A 30 4.87 -10.62 -5.92
CA ILE A 30 3.55 -11.20 -6.16
C ILE A 30 3.04 -10.59 -7.46
N VAL A 31 2.79 -11.42 -8.46
CA VAL A 31 2.24 -11.00 -9.75
C VAL A 31 0.74 -11.28 -9.74
N CYS A 32 -0.06 -10.25 -9.94
CA CYS A 32 -1.51 -10.32 -9.92
C CYS A 32 -2.01 -9.65 -11.20
N ARG A 33 -2.32 -10.46 -12.23
CA ARG A 33 -2.63 -9.98 -13.58
C ARG A 33 -1.53 -9.03 -14.09
N ASP A 34 -1.84 -7.76 -14.31
CA ASP A 34 -0.94 -6.71 -14.79
C ASP A 34 -0.23 -5.93 -13.67
N LYS A 35 -0.56 -6.20 -12.40
CA LYS A 35 0.04 -5.52 -11.24
C LYS A 35 1.09 -6.41 -10.57
N ILE A 36 2.24 -5.82 -10.27
CA ILE A 36 3.35 -6.49 -9.56
C ILE A 36 3.53 -5.83 -8.20
N TYR A 37 3.50 -6.64 -7.15
CA TYR A 37 3.74 -6.21 -5.78
C TYR A 37 5.13 -6.67 -5.34
N HIS A 38 6.00 -5.70 -5.05
CA HIS A 38 7.29 -5.95 -4.42
C HIS A 38 7.09 -6.09 -2.92
N VAL A 39 7.34 -7.28 -2.37
CA VAL A 39 7.07 -7.58 -0.97
C VAL A 39 8.26 -8.24 -0.28
N HIS A 40 8.21 -8.27 1.05
CA HIS A 40 9.27 -8.79 1.90
C HIS A 40 8.86 -10.15 2.46
N LYS A 41 9.61 -11.22 2.15
CA LYS A 41 9.39 -12.58 2.67
C LYS A 41 9.31 -12.58 4.19
N ALA A 42 10.17 -11.81 4.86
CA ALA A 42 10.16 -11.68 6.31
C ALA A 42 8.82 -11.14 6.88
N VAL A 43 8.03 -10.43 6.07
CA VAL A 43 6.73 -9.89 6.45
C VAL A 43 5.59 -10.82 6.00
N VAL A 44 5.64 -11.33 4.77
CA VAL A 44 4.52 -12.06 4.15
C VAL A 44 4.54 -13.57 4.39
N CYS A 45 5.70 -14.20 4.62
CA CYS A 45 5.78 -15.64 4.87
C CYS A 45 5.36 -16.07 6.29
N PRO A 46 5.54 -15.28 7.36
CA PRO A 46 5.12 -15.71 8.70
C PRO A 46 3.60 -15.76 8.94
N ARG A 47 2.79 -15.11 8.10
CA ARG A 47 1.35 -14.92 8.35
C ARG A 47 0.49 -16.00 7.65
N PRO A 48 0.28 -15.99 6.31
CA PRO A 48 -0.39 -17.07 5.59
C PRO A 48 0.47 -18.32 5.51
N SER A 49 -0.18 -19.47 5.65
CA SER A 49 0.46 -20.75 5.34
C SER A 49 0.80 -20.88 3.84
N PHE A 50 0.09 -20.18 2.96
CA PHE A 50 0.31 -20.18 1.51
C PHE A 50 1.71 -19.66 1.13
N PHE A 51 2.05 -18.40 1.44
CA PHE A 51 3.35 -17.82 1.08
C PHE A 51 4.51 -18.54 1.77
N ARG A 52 4.31 -19.02 3.01
CA ARG A 52 5.31 -19.86 3.68
C ARG A 52 5.64 -21.11 2.87
N LYS A 53 4.63 -21.81 2.35
CA LYS A 53 4.80 -23.04 1.57
C LYS A 53 5.37 -22.74 0.20
N ALA A 54 4.87 -21.72 -0.50
CA ALA A 54 5.36 -21.32 -1.81
C ALA A 54 6.85 -20.91 -1.76
N CYS A 55 7.27 -20.22 -0.69
CA CYS A 55 8.67 -19.86 -0.50
C CYS A 55 9.51 -20.95 0.19
N ALA A 56 8.95 -22.12 0.51
CA ALA A 56 9.71 -23.21 1.11
C ALA A 56 10.58 -23.91 0.06
N THR A 57 11.72 -24.47 0.50
CA THR A 57 12.63 -25.23 -0.37
C THR A 57 11.89 -26.38 -1.06
N GLY A 58 12.06 -26.51 -2.37
CA GLY A 58 11.42 -27.56 -3.18
C GLY A 58 10.35 -27.05 -4.15
N PHE A 59 10.00 -25.77 -4.08
CA PHE A 59 9.08 -25.09 -5.01
C PHE A 59 9.84 -24.13 -5.94
N GLY A 60 9.32 -23.89 -7.15
CA GLY A 60 9.96 -23.03 -8.15
C GLY A 60 10.02 -21.58 -7.67
N GLU A 61 9.00 -21.18 -6.92
CA GLU A 61 8.78 -19.86 -6.34
C GLU A 61 9.85 -19.50 -5.30
N ALA A 62 10.36 -20.48 -4.57
CA ALA A 62 11.47 -20.29 -3.64
C ALA A 62 12.75 -19.82 -4.35
N HIS A 63 12.95 -20.26 -5.60
CA HIS A 63 14.12 -19.93 -6.42
C HIS A 63 13.88 -18.74 -7.35
N SER A 64 12.68 -18.59 -7.91
CA SER A 64 12.33 -17.48 -8.80
C SER A 64 12.15 -16.17 -8.04
N GLY A 65 11.75 -16.23 -6.76
CA GLY A 65 11.35 -15.04 -6.01
C GLY A 65 10.08 -14.40 -6.58
N GLU A 66 9.24 -15.17 -7.25
CA GLU A 66 8.02 -14.71 -7.90
C GLU A 66 6.89 -15.71 -7.66
N ILE A 67 5.72 -15.19 -7.27
CA ILE A 67 4.49 -15.95 -7.08
C ILE A 67 3.40 -15.28 -7.92
N THR A 68 2.83 -16.01 -8.87
CA THR A 68 1.74 -15.50 -9.71
C THR A 68 0.40 -15.98 -9.15
N LEU A 69 -0.49 -15.02 -8.90
CA LEU A 69 -1.86 -15.28 -8.47
C LEU A 69 -2.75 -15.44 -9.70
N HIS A 70 -3.57 -16.48 -9.67
CA HIS A 70 -4.50 -16.82 -10.74
C HIS A 70 -5.86 -17.17 -10.13
N SER A 71 -6.92 -16.97 -10.89
CA SER A 71 -8.27 -17.45 -10.56
C SER A 71 -8.94 -17.95 -11.82
N ASP A 72 -9.80 -18.95 -11.67
CA ASP A 72 -10.54 -19.49 -12.79
C ASP A 72 -11.71 -18.56 -13.12
N ASP A 73 -12.09 -18.47 -14.40
CA ASP A 73 -13.21 -17.64 -14.84
C ASP A 73 -14.55 -18.08 -14.23
N SER A 74 -14.67 -19.34 -13.80
CA SER A 74 -15.83 -19.86 -13.08
C SER A 74 -15.90 -19.46 -11.61
N ASP A 75 -14.82 -18.95 -11.02
CA ASP A 75 -14.81 -18.63 -9.58
C ASP A 75 -15.71 -17.43 -9.28
N LEU A 76 -16.56 -17.59 -8.25
CA LEU A 76 -17.44 -16.53 -7.74
C LEU A 76 -16.64 -15.34 -7.17
N VAL A 77 -15.48 -15.61 -6.56
CA VAL A 77 -14.56 -14.61 -6.03
C VAL A 77 -13.24 -14.75 -6.75
N LYS A 78 -12.83 -13.70 -7.47
CA LYS A 78 -11.55 -13.64 -8.16
C LYS A 78 -10.44 -13.33 -7.15
N MET A 79 -9.65 -14.33 -6.78
CA MET A 79 -8.53 -14.20 -5.84
C MET A 79 -7.34 -13.45 -6.44
N ASP A 80 -7.31 -13.30 -7.77
CA ASP A 80 -6.40 -12.45 -8.54
C ASP A 80 -7.02 -11.07 -8.88
N ASP A 81 -8.10 -10.67 -8.20
CA ASP A 81 -8.62 -9.31 -8.29
C ASP A 81 -7.63 -8.31 -7.67
N PRO A 82 -7.13 -7.32 -8.43
CA PRO A 82 -6.12 -6.40 -7.92
C PRO A 82 -6.55 -5.61 -6.68
N GLN A 83 -7.83 -5.32 -6.49
CA GLN A 83 -8.33 -4.61 -5.31
C GLN A 83 -8.29 -5.52 -4.07
N LEU A 84 -8.73 -6.78 -4.21
CA LEU A 84 -8.67 -7.74 -3.11
C LEU A 84 -7.22 -8.09 -2.73
N VAL A 85 -6.33 -8.20 -3.72
CA VAL A 85 -4.90 -8.45 -3.48
C VAL A 85 -4.22 -7.25 -2.82
N ASP A 86 -4.60 -6.01 -3.19
CA ASP A 86 -4.12 -4.81 -2.52
C ASP A 86 -4.47 -4.86 -1.03
N TYR A 87 -5.73 -5.11 -0.70
CA TYR A 87 -6.20 -5.27 0.68
C TYR A 87 -5.53 -6.42 1.42
N MET A 88 -5.34 -7.57 0.77
CA MET A 88 -4.60 -8.69 1.37
C MET A 88 -3.17 -8.25 1.72
N VAL A 89 -2.44 -7.64 0.77
CA VAL A 89 -1.08 -7.19 0.99
C VAL A 89 -1.04 -6.12 2.09
N THR A 90 -1.95 -5.15 2.10
CA THR A 90 -2.06 -4.17 3.20
C THR A 90 -2.26 -4.86 4.55
N TYR A 91 -3.16 -5.84 4.64
CA TYR A 91 -3.36 -6.62 5.86
C TYR A 91 -2.08 -7.34 6.31
N LEU A 92 -1.35 -7.91 5.36
CA LEU A 92 -0.07 -8.56 5.64
C LEU A 92 1.02 -7.60 6.09
N TYR A 93 0.84 -6.28 6.10
CA TYR A 93 1.79 -5.36 6.74
C TYR A 93 1.20 -4.73 7.99
N CYS A 94 -0.06 -4.32 7.91
CA CYS A 94 -0.69 -3.45 8.90
C CYS A 94 -1.62 -4.19 9.86
N LEU A 95 -1.96 -5.46 9.57
CA LEU A 95 -3.03 -6.22 10.24
C LEU A 95 -4.41 -5.54 10.14
N ASP A 96 -4.56 -4.66 9.15
CA ASP A 96 -5.77 -3.97 8.75
C ASP A 96 -5.70 -3.71 7.24
N TYR A 97 -6.85 -3.61 6.58
CA TYR A 97 -6.98 -3.48 5.13
C TYR A 97 -8.05 -2.51 4.67
N LEU A 98 -8.73 -1.80 5.58
CA LEU A 98 -9.52 -0.66 5.13
C LEU A 98 -8.57 0.47 4.71
N PRO A 99 -8.97 1.36 3.78
CA PRO A 99 -8.22 2.57 3.54
C PRO A 99 -8.00 3.23 4.91
N LEU A 100 -6.75 3.59 5.21
CA LEU A 100 -6.43 4.46 6.33
C LEU A 100 -7.41 5.63 6.21
N GLN A 101 -8.47 5.65 7.02
CA GLN A 101 -9.32 6.83 7.03
C GLN A 101 -8.37 7.97 7.33
N PRO A 102 -8.35 9.05 6.52
CA PRO A 102 -7.51 10.18 6.83
C PRO A 102 -7.86 10.54 8.27
N ALA A 103 -6.86 10.40 9.16
CA ALA A 103 -7.05 10.68 10.57
C ALA A 103 -7.76 12.02 10.63
N SER A 104 -8.95 12.06 11.23
CA SER A 104 -9.72 13.29 11.44
C SER A 104 -8.74 14.41 11.79
N GLU A 105 -8.61 15.42 10.92
CA GLU A 105 -7.47 16.35 10.95
C GLU A 105 -7.29 16.95 12.36
N PRO A 106 -6.09 16.88 12.98
CA PRO A 106 -5.84 17.64 14.19
C PRO A 106 -5.75 19.13 13.88
N ASP A 107 -6.47 19.89 14.71
CA ASP A 107 -6.69 21.34 14.72
C ASP A 107 -5.45 22.18 14.33
N LYS A 108 -5.58 23.02 13.29
CA LYS A 108 -4.48 23.79 12.70
C LYS A 108 -4.14 25.00 13.58
N LYS A 109 -3.12 24.89 14.44
CA LYS A 109 -2.40 26.06 14.97
C LYS A 109 -0.97 26.10 14.44
N THR A 110 -0.84 26.54 13.19
CA THR A 110 0.46 26.86 12.57
C THR A 110 1.10 28.04 13.29
N ARG A 111 2.22 27.80 13.99
CA ARG A 111 3.19 28.83 14.35
C ARG A 111 4.27 28.86 13.27
N MET A 112 4.34 29.96 12.54
CA MET A 112 5.30 30.20 11.47
C MET A 112 6.65 30.63 12.07
N CYS A 113 7.70 29.83 11.86
CA CYS A 113 9.08 30.25 12.12
C CYS A 113 9.77 30.58 10.79
N ARG A 114 10.24 31.82 10.69
CA ARG A 114 10.98 32.38 9.55
C ARG A 114 12.45 32.02 9.68
N VAL A 115 13.07 31.44 8.64
CA VAL A 115 14.53 31.24 8.61
C VAL A 115 15.12 31.74 7.29
N HIS A 116 16.25 32.41 7.45
CA HIS A 116 17.06 33.10 6.46
C HIS A 116 17.92 32.11 5.66
N THR A 117 18.18 32.42 4.40
CA THR A 117 18.99 31.59 3.48
C THR A 117 20.49 31.81 3.69
N GLY A 118 21.24 30.71 3.81
CA GLY A 118 22.70 30.72 3.74
C GLY A 118 23.29 29.32 3.58
N GLY A 119 23.82 29.02 2.38
CA GLY A 119 25.07 28.30 2.16
C GLY A 119 25.16 26.77 2.40
N ALA A 120 25.13 26.04 1.27
CA ALA A 120 25.95 24.89 0.90
C ALA A 120 25.93 23.58 1.73
N HIS A 121 25.64 22.49 0.99
CA HIS A 121 25.64 21.06 1.35
C HIS A 121 24.50 20.59 2.26
N GLY A 122 23.42 20.09 1.63
CA GLY A 122 22.29 19.47 2.32
C GLY A 122 21.70 18.30 1.51
N GLU A 123 21.59 17.18 2.19
CA GLU A 123 20.85 15.96 1.84
C GLU A 123 19.37 16.29 1.57
N ILE A 124 18.79 15.70 0.52
CA ILE A 124 17.42 16.01 0.10
C ILE A 124 16.46 15.06 0.82
N ASP A 125 15.79 15.57 1.84
CA ASP A 125 14.72 14.89 2.55
C ASP A 125 13.38 15.18 1.84
N ILE A 126 12.89 14.23 1.04
CA ILE A 126 11.66 14.40 0.25
C ILE A 126 10.46 13.96 1.11
N LYS A 127 9.67 14.92 1.60
CA LYS A 127 8.38 14.64 2.23
C LYS A 127 7.27 14.60 1.19
N TYR A 128 6.52 13.51 1.18
CA TYR A 128 5.40 13.28 0.28
C TYR A 128 4.25 14.26 0.60
N GLY A 129 3.83 15.10 -0.36
CA GLY A 129 2.62 15.93 -0.25
C GLY A 129 2.71 17.40 -0.67
N GLU A 130 3.85 17.92 -1.11
CA GLU A 130 3.95 19.29 -1.64
C GLU A 130 4.14 19.30 -3.16
N THR A 131 3.40 20.15 -3.88
CA THR A 131 3.69 20.49 -5.28
C THR A 131 4.86 21.46 -5.32
N TYR A 132 6.01 21.01 -5.84
CA TYR A 132 7.17 21.86 -6.09
C TYR A 132 7.26 22.25 -7.56
N THR A 133 7.40 23.55 -7.83
CA THR A 133 7.77 24.05 -9.17
C THR A 133 9.29 24.16 -9.23
N PHE A 134 9.95 23.39 -10.09
CA PHE A 134 11.39 23.48 -10.29
C PHE A 134 11.72 24.49 -11.40
N CYS A 135 12.45 25.55 -11.06
CA CYS A 135 13.07 26.43 -12.07
C CYS A 135 14.49 25.93 -12.34
N VAL A 136 14.72 25.26 -13.48
CA VAL A 136 16.08 24.99 -13.99
C VAL A 136 16.65 26.28 -14.61
N PRO A 137 17.79 26.81 -14.14
CA PRO A 137 18.51 27.83 -14.86
C PRO A 137 19.42 27.18 -15.92
N ASN A 138 19.23 27.62 -17.16
CA ASN A 138 20.19 27.59 -18.27
C ASN A 138 20.29 26.30 -19.12
N SER A 139 19.52 26.25 -20.22
CA SER A 139 20.03 25.72 -21.49
C SER A 139 19.33 26.37 -22.67
N THR A 140 20.09 27.16 -23.42
CA THR A 140 19.71 27.88 -24.62
C THR A 140 19.47 26.91 -25.77
N LEU A 141 18.23 26.59 -26.13
CA LEU A 141 17.81 26.28 -27.51
C LEU A 141 16.30 26.53 -27.63
N ALA A 142 15.95 27.54 -28.42
CA ALA A 142 14.57 27.85 -28.77
C ALA A 142 13.96 26.73 -29.63
N THR A 143 12.83 26.18 -29.21
CA THR A 143 11.97 25.37 -30.06
C THR A 143 10.52 25.74 -29.78
N THR A 144 9.91 26.39 -30.77
CA THR A 144 8.49 26.70 -30.79
C THR A 144 7.70 25.41 -30.95
N MET A 145 6.88 25.03 -29.95
CA MET A 145 5.88 23.97 -30.10
C MET A 145 4.49 24.52 -29.74
N ARG A 146 3.55 24.19 -30.63
CA ARG A 146 2.14 24.63 -30.67
C ARG A 146 1.39 24.32 -29.38
N ALA A 147 0.42 25.17 -29.04
CA ALA A 147 -0.57 24.93 -28.00
C ALA A 147 -1.35 23.63 -28.29
N GLY A 148 -1.08 22.60 -27.51
CA GLY A 148 -1.93 21.42 -27.34
C GLY A 148 -3.08 21.75 -26.39
N THR A 149 -4.23 21.14 -26.63
CA THR A 149 -5.48 21.26 -25.87
C THR A 149 -5.29 21.07 -24.36
N PRO A 150 -6.10 21.72 -23.50
CA PRO A 150 -6.06 21.46 -22.07
C PRO A 150 -6.43 19.99 -21.81
N ASP A 151 -5.50 19.32 -21.15
CA ASP A 151 -5.58 17.95 -20.68
C ASP A 151 -6.79 17.82 -19.75
N LEU A 152 -7.77 16.99 -20.13
CA LEU A 152 -8.91 16.69 -19.27
C LEU A 152 -8.41 15.77 -18.16
N LEU A 153 -8.29 16.32 -16.95
CA LEU A 153 -8.03 15.56 -15.73
C LEU A 153 -8.97 14.34 -15.71
N PRO A 154 -8.47 13.11 -15.42
CA PRO A 154 -9.35 11.96 -15.26
C PRO A 154 -10.41 12.28 -14.18
N PRO A 155 -11.66 11.83 -14.38
CA PRO A 155 -12.72 12.11 -13.42
C PRO A 155 -12.30 11.59 -12.03
N PRO A 156 -12.67 12.31 -10.96
CA PRO A 156 -12.38 11.87 -9.60
C PRO A 156 -12.94 10.44 -9.41
N PRO A 157 -12.23 9.57 -8.66
CA PRO A 157 -12.76 8.25 -8.37
C PRO A 157 -14.15 8.38 -7.73
N PRO A 158 -15.10 7.50 -8.10
CA PRO A 158 -16.47 7.58 -7.59
C PRO A 158 -16.45 7.54 -6.05
N PRO A 159 -17.41 8.24 -5.39
CA PRO A 159 -17.56 8.16 -3.94
C PRO A 159 -17.71 6.70 -3.52
N ILE A 160 -16.90 6.25 -2.56
CA ILE A 160 -16.99 4.91 -1.97
C ILE A 160 -18.35 4.84 -1.26
N THR A 161 -19.32 4.12 -1.83
CA THR A 161 -20.65 3.96 -1.23
C THR A 161 -20.62 2.82 -0.20
N PRO A 162 -21.45 2.87 0.86
CA PRO A 162 -21.47 1.85 1.91
C PRO A 162 -21.81 0.44 1.39
N GLU A 163 -22.49 0.32 0.23
CA GLU A 163 -22.79 -0.97 -0.39
C GLU A 163 -21.54 -1.71 -0.88
N THR A 164 -20.46 -0.97 -1.19
CA THR A 164 -19.18 -1.56 -1.52
C THR A 164 -18.48 -2.17 -0.29
N ASP A 165 -18.79 -1.71 0.91
CA ASP A 165 -18.11 -2.11 2.15
C ASP A 165 -18.53 -3.52 2.60
N VAL A 166 -19.84 -3.80 2.59
CA VAL A 166 -20.36 -5.14 2.96
C VAL A 166 -19.90 -6.21 1.95
N THR A 167 -19.93 -5.89 0.65
CA THR A 167 -19.48 -6.82 -0.40
C THR A 167 -17.97 -7.02 -0.35
N ILE A 168 -17.16 -6.00 -0.03
CA ILE A 168 -15.72 -6.16 0.09
C ILE A 168 -15.37 -7.07 1.27
N HIS A 169 -16.05 -6.94 2.40
CA HIS A 169 -15.78 -7.75 3.57
C HIS A 169 -16.12 -9.23 3.36
N SER A 170 -17.24 -9.55 2.70
CA SER A 170 -17.54 -10.94 2.35
C SER A 170 -16.49 -11.55 1.40
N LYS A 171 -15.99 -10.78 0.41
CA LYS A 171 -14.89 -11.21 -0.47
C LYS A 171 -13.57 -11.39 0.27
N MET A 172 -13.23 -10.46 1.17
CA MET A 172 -12.01 -10.56 1.99
C MET A 172 -12.06 -11.73 2.97
N TYR A 173 -13.24 -12.09 3.47
CA TYR A 173 -13.45 -13.31 4.25
C TYR A 173 -13.11 -14.57 3.43
N ALA A 174 -13.67 -14.67 2.21
CA ALA A 174 -13.40 -15.79 1.31
C ALA A 174 -11.91 -15.87 0.93
N LEU A 175 -11.29 -14.73 0.65
CA LEU A 175 -9.86 -14.64 0.35
C LEU A 175 -8.98 -15.05 1.53
N GLY A 176 -9.33 -14.62 2.75
CA GLY A 176 -8.65 -15.02 3.98
C GLY A 176 -8.76 -16.52 4.25
N ASP A 177 -9.89 -17.15 3.93
CA ASP A 177 -10.06 -18.60 4.01
C ASP A 177 -9.21 -19.33 2.96
N PHE A 178 -9.25 -18.87 1.71
CA PHE A 178 -8.52 -19.45 0.58
C PHE A 178 -7.00 -19.47 0.79
N TYR A 179 -6.41 -18.35 1.19
CA TYR A 179 -4.96 -18.25 1.45
C TYR A 179 -4.55 -18.70 2.85
N GLY A 180 -5.51 -19.08 3.71
CA GLY A 180 -5.27 -19.50 5.08
C GLY A 180 -4.65 -18.39 5.93
N ILE A 181 -5.33 -17.24 5.99
CA ILE A 181 -5.00 -16.06 6.81
C ILE A 181 -6.10 -15.87 7.86
N PRO A 182 -6.01 -16.52 9.04
CA PRO A 182 -7.09 -16.50 10.03
C PRO A 182 -7.43 -15.10 10.54
N GLY A 183 -6.43 -14.26 10.74
CA GLY A 183 -6.64 -12.88 11.18
C GLY A 183 -7.39 -12.03 10.17
N LEU A 184 -7.16 -12.26 8.86
CA LEU A 184 -7.85 -11.52 7.80
C LEU A 184 -9.33 -11.93 7.75
N LYS A 185 -9.58 -13.24 7.85
CA LYS A 185 -10.93 -13.81 7.96
C LYS A 185 -11.70 -13.23 9.14
N ALA A 186 -11.06 -13.16 10.31
CA ALA A 186 -11.66 -12.58 11.51
C ALA A 186 -11.92 -11.08 11.37
N ALA A 187 -10.95 -10.31 10.85
CA ALA A 187 -11.11 -8.88 10.61
C ALA A 187 -12.22 -8.58 9.61
N ALA A 188 -12.38 -9.43 8.59
CA ALA A 188 -13.46 -9.32 7.61
C ALA A 188 -14.83 -9.63 8.18
N ALA A 189 -14.95 -10.64 9.04
CA ALA A 189 -16.21 -10.92 9.72
C ALA A 189 -16.65 -9.76 10.63
N ALA A 190 -15.73 -9.23 11.45
CA ALA A 190 -16.03 -8.12 12.35
C ALA A 190 -16.52 -6.88 11.59
N LYS A 191 -15.82 -6.49 10.52
CA LYS A 191 -16.22 -5.32 9.71
C LYS A 191 -17.50 -5.56 8.91
N PHE A 192 -17.77 -6.80 8.52
CA PHE A 192 -19.04 -7.15 7.87
C PHE A 192 -20.21 -6.92 8.83
N GLU A 193 -20.06 -7.30 10.10
CA GLU A 193 -21.07 -7.06 11.15
C GLU A 193 -21.23 -5.56 11.45
N ASP A 194 -20.14 -4.80 11.52
CA ASP A 194 -20.18 -3.36 11.73
C ASP A 194 -20.85 -2.59 10.58
N ALA A 195 -20.84 -3.15 9.37
CA ALA A 195 -21.40 -2.56 8.16
C ALA A 195 -22.83 -3.04 7.83
N ALA A 196 -23.37 -4.01 8.58
CA ALA A 196 -24.69 -4.63 8.35
C ALA A 196 -25.79 -4.02 9.24
#